data_AF-A0A1V3QJH9-F1
#
_entry.id   AF-A0A1V3QJH9-F1
#
_cell.length_a   1.000
_cell.length_b   1.000
_cell.length_c   1.000
_cell.angle_alpha   90.00
_cell.angle_beta   90.00
_cell.angle_gamma   90.00
#
_symmetry.space_group_name_H-M   'P 1'
#
loop_
_entity.id
_entity.type
_entity.pdbx_description
1 polymer ?
#
loop_
_entity_poly.entity_id
_entity_poly.type
_entity_poly.pdbx_seq_one_letter_code
_entity_poly.pdbx_strand_id
1 'polypeptide(L)'
;MFDVIDFLESVGQDAQWRHADTEALAAALAGAQIDPELQLAILARDEHGLQALLGQDPFCCLINPAKPDEEQEECDGSCKEGEEEKDKEKDKRRDGD
;
A
#
# COMPACT_ATOMS: atom_id res chain seq x y z
N MET A 1 1.97 -1.87 -20.51
CA MET A 1 3.13 -1.03 -20.21
C MET A 1 3.53 -1.45 -18.83
N PHE A 2 4.70 -2.09 -18.69
CA PHE A 2 5.15 -2.62 -17.40
C PHE A 2 5.79 -1.47 -16.65
N ASP A 3 5.21 -1.08 -15.52
CA ASP A 3 5.74 0.02 -14.72
C ASP A 3 6.56 -0.50 -13.52
N VAL A 4 7.07 0.44 -12.72
CA VAL A 4 7.89 0.12 -11.56
C VAL A 4 7.13 -0.55 -10.44
N ILE A 5 5.82 -0.33 -10.34
CA ILE A 5 4.96 -0.98 -9.34
C ILE A 5 4.75 -2.44 -9.74
N ASP A 6 4.45 -2.71 -11.02
CA ASP A 6 4.36 -4.08 -11.55
C ASP A 6 5.67 -4.87 -11.34
N PHE A 7 6.81 -4.20 -11.55
CA PHE A 7 8.12 -4.78 -11.27
C PHE A 7 8.28 -5.16 -9.80
N LEU A 8 8.04 -4.22 -8.88
CA LEU A 8 8.18 -4.44 -7.44
C LEU A 8 7.20 -5.50 -6.92
N GLU A 9 6.00 -5.58 -7.49
CA GLU A 9 5.04 -6.66 -7.21
C GLU A 9 5.63 -8.02 -7.60
N SER A 10 6.16 -8.16 -8.83
CA SER A 10 6.77 -9.41 -9.29
C SER A 10 7.96 -9.85 -8.41
N VAL A 11 8.75 -8.89 -7.94
CA VAL A 11 9.87 -9.13 -7.02
C VAL A 11 9.37 -9.60 -5.65
N GLY A 12 8.24 -9.05 -5.18
CA GLY A 12 7.62 -9.46 -3.91
C GLY A 12 6.93 -10.82 -3.97
N GLN A 13 6.37 -11.20 -5.11
CA GLN A 13 5.70 -12.49 -5.31
C GLN A 13 6.69 -13.65 -5.43
N ASP A 14 7.86 -13.43 -6.01
CA ASP A 14 8.86 -14.48 -6.20
C ASP A 14 9.93 -14.46 -5.09
N ALA A 15 9.86 -15.46 -4.21
CA ALA A 15 10.76 -15.62 -3.07
C ALA A 15 12.25 -15.77 -3.47
N GLN A 16 12.56 -16.12 -4.72
CA GLN A 16 13.93 -16.23 -5.19
C GLN A 16 14.66 -14.88 -5.15
N TRP A 17 13.94 -13.76 -5.32
CA TRP A 17 14.52 -12.41 -5.26
C TRP A 17 15.05 -12.04 -3.88
N ARG A 18 14.57 -12.70 -2.81
CA ARG A 18 15.10 -12.50 -1.45
C ARG A 18 16.59 -12.80 -1.34
N HIS A 19 17.09 -13.70 -2.19
CA HIS A 19 18.48 -14.16 -2.20
C HIS A 19 19.23 -13.77 -3.48
N ALA A 20 18.57 -13.09 -4.41
CA ALA A 20 19.20 -12.59 -5.62
C ALA A 20 20.27 -11.56 -5.25
N ASP A 21 21.38 -11.60 -6.00
CA ASP A 21 22.40 -10.57 -5.89
C ASP A 21 21.96 -9.29 -6.60
N THR A 22 22.72 -8.22 -6.36
CA THR A 22 22.44 -6.90 -6.91
C THR A 22 22.61 -6.86 -8.44
N GLU A 23 23.47 -7.70 -9.02
CA GLU A 23 23.68 -7.77 -10.46
C GLU A 23 22.46 -8.37 -11.19
N ALA A 24 21.88 -9.45 -10.64
CA ALA A 24 20.66 -10.05 -11.15
C ALA A 24 19.48 -9.06 -11.09
N LEU A 25 19.37 -8.32 -9.99
CA LEU A 25 18.34 -7.27 -9.86
C LEU A 25 18.53 -6.14 -10.87
N ALA A 26 19.77 -5.69 -11.08
CA ALA A 26 20.09 -4.65 -12.06
C ALA A 26 19.76 -5.11 -13.50
N ALA A 27 20.07 -6.36 -13.83
CA ALA A 27 19.73 -6.94 -15.13
C ALA A 27 18.20 -7.01 -15.34
N ALA A 28 17.44 -7.38 -14.30
CA ALA A 28 15.99 -7.44 -14.36
C ALA A 28 15.35 -6.05 -14.54
N LEU A 29 15.83 -5.05 -13.79
CA LEU A 29 15.40 -3.65 -13.93
C LEU A 29 15.65 -3.10 -15.34
N ALA A 30 16.83 -3.37 -15.91
CA ALA A 30 17.16 -2.96 -17.27
C ALA A 30 16.29 -3.66 -18.32
N GLY A 31 16.03 -4.97 -18.15
CA GLY A 31 15.16 -5.74 -19.03
C GLY A 31 13.69 -5.28 -18.99
N ALA A 32 13.23 -4.80 -17.84
CA ALA A 32 11.90 -4.23 -17.64
C ALA A 32 11.74 -2.81 -18.22
N GLN A 33 12.81 -2.18 -18.72
CA GLN A 33 12.81 -0.82 -19.28
C GLN A 33 12.29 0.24 -18.28
N ILE A 34 12.59 0.04 -16.99
CA ILE A 34 12.28 0.98 -15.91
C ILE A 34 13.07 2.28 -16.11
N ASP A 35 12.53 3.42 -15.68
CA ASP A 35 13.24 4.69 -15.75
C ASP A 35 14.60 4.64 -15.02
N PRO A 36 15.70 5.15 -15.61
CA PRO A 36 17.02 5.12 -14.99
C PRO A 36 17.08 5.69 -13.57
N GLU A 37 16.32 6.74 -13.26
CA GLU A 37 16.30 7.34 -11.91
C GLU A 37 15.69 6.37 -10.88
N LEU A 38 14.63 5.66 -11.27
CA LEU A 38 14.01 4.61 -10.45
C LEU A 38 14.93 3.40 -10.28
N GLN A 39 15.64 3.00 -11.34
CA GLN A 39 16.63 1.90 -11.23
C GLN A 39 17.71 2.22 -10.21
N LEU A 40 18.25 3.45 -10.26
CA LEU A 40 19.29 3.90 -9.34
C LEU A 40 18.78 3.94 -7.89
N ALA A 41 17.58 4.49 -7.66
CA ALA A 41 16.96 4.54 -6.33
C ALA A 41 16.75 3.13 -5.74
N ILE A 42 16.25 2.19 -6.56
CA ILE A 42 16.03 0.79 -6.14
C ILE A 42 17.35 0.10 -5.80
N LEU A 43 18.37 0.21 -6.66
CA LEU A 43 19.68 -0.43 -6.44
C LEU A 43 20.42 0.15 -5.24
N ALA A 44 20.28 1.46 -4.98
CA ALA A 44 20.85 2.13 -3.82
C ALA A 44 20.08 1.86 -2.52
N ARG A 45 18.91 1.22 -2.60
CA ARG A 45 17.95 1.07 -1.47
C ARG A 45 17.55 2.43 -0.88
N ASP A 46 17.43 3.45 -1.73
CA ASP A 46 17.04 4.80 -1.34
C ASP A 46 15.51 4.90 -1.27
N GLU A 47 14.95 4.59 -0.08
CA GLU A 47 13.50 4.63 0.12
C GLU A 47 12.91 6.03 -0.10
N HIS A 48 13.62 7.06 0.33
CA HIS A 48 13.13 8.44 0.27
C HIS A 48 13.19 8.96 -1.15
N GLY A 49 14.28 8.69 -1.87
CA GLY A 49 14.39 9.01 -3.29
C GLY A 49 13.34 8.27 -4.13
N LEU A 50 13.11 6.99 -3.85
CA LEU A 50 12.08 6.22 -4.54
C LEU A 50 10.66 6.77 -4.28
N GLN A 51 10.33 7.10 -3.03
CA GLN A 51 9.04 7.73 -2.68
C GLN A 51 8.84 9.05 -3.42
N ALA A 52 9.86 9.91 -3.46
CA ALA A 52 9.79 11.19 -4.16
C ALA A 52 9.58 11.02 -5.68
N LEU A 53 10.28 10.07 -6.31
CA LEU A 53 10.12 9.76 -7.74
C LEU A 53 8.73 9.21 -8.05
N LEU A 54 8.12 8.47 -7.11
CA LEU A 54 6.75 7.96 -7.22
C LEU A 54 5.68 9.01 -6.87
N GLY A 55 6.08 10.23 -6.48
CA GLY A 55 5.15 11.27 -6.02
C GLY A 55 4.41 10.90 -4.74
N GLN A 56 4.99 10.03 -3.91
CA GLN A 56 4.41 9.68 -2.62
C GLN A 56 4.81 10.70 -1.56
N ASP A 57 3.81 11.16 -0.82
CA ASP A 57 3.98 11.95 0.40
C ASP A 57 3.88 11.05 1.63
N PRO A 58 4.44 11.46 2.79
CA PRO A 58 4.27 10.73 4.03
C PRO A 58 2.78 10.54 4.37
N PHE A 59 2.35 9.29 4.49
CA PHE A 59 0.99 8.94 4.90
C PHE A 59 1.02 8.17 6.23
N CYS A 60 0.00 8.39 7.08
CA CYS A 60 -0.14 7.68 8.34
C CYS A 60 -1.32 6.71 8.22
N CYS A 61 -1.04 5.40 8.13
CA CYS A 61 -2.07 4.37 8.19
C CYS A 61 -2.36 3.99 9.65
N LEU A 62 -3.65 4.03 10.02
CA LEU A 62 -4.12 3.44 11.25
C LEU A 62 -4.64 2.02 10.95
N ILE A 63 -3.93 1.00 11.42
CA ILE A 63 -4.49 -0.35 11.46
C ILE A 63 -5.35 -0.44 12.72
N ASN A 64 -6.66 -0.40 12.56
CA ASN A 64 -7.59 -0.61 13.66
C ASN A 64 -7.61 -2.10 14.02
N PRO A 65 -7.28 -2.52 15.26
CA PRO A 65 -7.39 -3.91 15.65
C PRO A 65 -8.82 -4.42 15.47
N ALA A 66 -8.96 -5.63 14.93
CA ALA A 66 -10.27 -6.27 14.77
C ALA A 66 -10.95 -6.41 16.13
N LYS A 67 -12.25 -6.07 16.20
CA LYS A 67 -13.04 -6.37 17.39
C LYS A 67 -13.23 -7.89 17.49
N PRO A 68 -13.24 -8.46 18.72
CA PRO A 68 -13.24 -9.91 18.93
C PRO A 68 -14.46 -10.66 18.39
N ASP A 69 -15.51 -9.95 17.93
CA ASP A 69 -16.80 -10.47 17.49
C ASP A 69 -17.18 -10.09 16.05
N GLU A 70 -16.30 -9.39 15.31
CA GLU A 70 -16.51 -9.10 13.89
C GLU A 70 -15.87 -10.22 13.05
N GLU A 71 -16.69 -11.00 12.34
CA GLU A 71 -16.21 -11.92 11.31
C GLU A 71 -15.47 -11.09 10.25
N GLN A 72 -14.20 -11.41 9.98
CA GLN A 72 -13.44 -10.77 8.91
C GLN A 72 -14.10 -11.11 7.57
N GLU A 73 -14.81 -10.15 6.99
CA GLU A 73 -15.09 -10.22 5.56
C GLU A 73 -13.74 -10.16 4.82
N GLU A 74 -13.41 -11.22 4.09
CA GLU A 74 -12.21 -11.26 3.24
C GLU A 74 -12.38 -10.18 2.16
N CYS A 75 -11.71 -9.03 2.34
CA CYS A 75 -11.72 -7.96 1.36
C CYS A 75 -10.89 -8.41 0.14
N ASP A 76 -11.56 -8.80 -0.94
CA ASP A 76 -10.96 -9.24 -2.22
C ASP A 76 -10.42 -8.10 -3.10
N GLY A 77 -10.29 -6.89 -2.52
CA GLY A 77 -9.83 -5.69 -3.24
C GLY A 77 -10.95 -4.82 -3.85
N SER A 78 -12.23 -5.15 -3.64
CA SER A 78 -13.38 -4.34 -4.14
C SER A 78 -14.19 -3.62 -3.05
N CYS A 79 -13.54 -3.21 -1.94
CA CYS A 79 -14.22 -2.53 -0.86
C CYS A 79 -14.39 -1.03 -1.21
N LYS A 80 -15.58 -0.63 -1.69
CA LYS A 80 -15.97 0.78 -1.88
C LYS A 80 -15.95 1.54 -0.54
N GLU A 81 -15.39 2.74 -0.54
CA GLU A 81 -15.36 3.64 0.61
C GLU A 81 -16.78 4.02 1.08
N GLY A 82 -17.09 3.64 2.32
CA GLY A 82 -17.79 4.42 3.34
C GLY A 82 -19.15 5.04 3.03
N GLU A 83 -20.21 4.43 3.56
CA GLU A 83 -21.37 5.18 4.05
C GLU A 83 -21.57 4.85 5.54
N GLU A 84 -21.15 5.78 6.41
CA GLU A 84 -21.50 5.77 7.84
C GLU A 84 -22.98 6.17 8.00
N GLU A 85 -23.87 5.20 8.23
CA GLU A 85 -25.22 5.52 8.72
C GLU A 85 -25.18 5.91 10.21
N LYS A 86 -25.64 7.15 10.44
CA LYS A 86 -25.67 7.82 11.73
C LYS A 86 -26.65 7.16 12.70
N ASP A 87 -26.10 6.73 13.83
CA ASP A 87 -26.80 6.34 15.05
C ASP A 87 -27.75 7.48 15.52
N LYS A 88 -29.06 7.20 15.52
CA LYS A 88 -30.11 8.12 16.01
C LYS A 88 -30.63 7.65 17.36
N GLU A 89 -29.93 8.01 18.44
CA GLU A 89 -30.54 8.00 19.77
C GLU A 89 -30.06 9.17 20.63
N LYS A 90 -30.88 10.22 20.73
CA LYS A 90 -30.91 11.13 21.90
C LYS A 90 -32.35 11.52 22.24
N ASP A 91 -32.91 10.70 23.13
CA ASP A 91 -33.66 11.06 24.34
C ASP A 91 -34.05 12.55 24.47
N LYS A 92 -35.33 12.87 24.26
CA LYS A 92 -35.95 14.12 24.71
C LYS A 92 -36.70 13.86 26.02
N ARG A 93 -36.00 14.03 27.15
CA ARG A 93 -36.63 14.27 28.46
C ARG A 93 -36.22 15.65 28.98
N ARG A 94 -37.22 16.53 29.10
CA ARG A 94 -37.47 17.56 30.14
C ARG A 94 -37.85 18.93 29.59
N ASP A 95 -39.16 19.19 29.60
CA ASP A 95 -39.81 20.46 29.94
C ASP A 95 -41.19 20.00 30.51
N GLY A 96 -41.67 20.32 31.71
CA GLY A 96 -41.55 21.54 32.48
C GLY A 96 -42.90 22.27 32.43
N ASP A 97 -43.86 21.85 33.27
CA ASP A 97 -44.98 22.69 33.75
C ASP A 97 -45.38 22.21 35.16
#